data_AF-A0A925NT08-F1
#
_entry.id   AF-A0A925NT08-F1
#
_cell.length_a   1.000
_cell.length_b   1.000
_cell.length_c   1.000
_cell.angle_alpha   90.00
_cell.angle_beta   90.00
_cell.angle_gamma   90.00
#
_symmetry.space_group_name_H-M   'P 1'
#
loop_
_entity.id
_entity.type
_entity.pdbx_description
1 polymer ?
#
loop_
_entity_poly.entity_id
_entity_poly.type
_entity_poly.pdbx_seq_one_letter_code
_entity_poly.pdbx_strand_id
1 'polypeptide(L)'
;MKYQDLVQFHPIESIIQLRDANKCAAARVLVSTYEISDPMAQRLTDLVFPQLQFETPQDNKGLLIVGNYGTGKSHLMSVVSAIAENEALAPLVTNAKVRESAASIAGRFKVLRIEIGAVTMSLRDIITTSIEEAMV
;
A
#
# COMPACT_ATOMS: atom_id res chain seq x y z
N MET A 1 -34.11 -5.18 -18.12
CA MET A 1 -32.65 -5.04 -17.96
C MET A 1 -32.42 -3.71 -17.27
N LYS A 2 -31.90 -3.69 -16.02
CA LYS A 2 -31.73 -2.43 -15.29
C LYS A 2 -30.35 -1.84 -15.59
N TYR A 3 -30.25 -0.52 -15.62
CA TYR A 3 -28.98 0.18 -15.90
C TYR A 3 -27.85 -0.22 -14.93
N GLN A 4 -28.22 -0.51 -13.68
CA GLN A 4 -27.31 -1.03 -12.63
C GLN A 4 -26.69 -2.41 -12.96
N ASP A 5 -27.31 -3.18 -13.87
CA ASP A 5 -26.84 -4.50 -14.28
C ASP A 5 -25.80 -4.40 -15.41
N LEU A 6 -25.65 -3.21 -16.01
CA LEU A 6 -24.72 -2.92 -17.11
C LEU A 6 -23.48 -2.16 -16.63
N VAL A 7 -23.59 -1.37 -15.57
CA VAL A 7 -22.50 -0.54 -15.06
C VAL A 7 -22.49 -0.60 -13.53
N GLN A 8 -21.54 -1.34 -12.97
CA GLN A 8 -21.27 -1.37 -11.53
C GLN A 8 -20.15 -0.37 -11.22
N PHE A 9 -20.50 0.79 -10.67
CA PHE A 9 -19.52 1.70 -10.10
C PHE A 9 -19.30 1.32 -8.64
N HIS A 10 -18.06 0.98 -8.27
CA HIS A 10 -17.68 1.02 -6.86
C HIS A 10 -17.57 2.49 -6.45
N PRO A 11 -18.26 2.94 -5.39
CA PRO A 11 -18.12 4.30 -4.92
C PRO A 11 -16.65 4.59 -4.64
N ILE A 12 -16.12 5.63 -5.29
CA ILE A 12 -14.74 6.07 -5.07
C ILE A 12 -14.70 6.76 -3.71
N GLU A 13 -13.97 6.17 -2.76
CA GLU A 13 -13.66 6.88 -1.51
C GLU A 13 -12.86 8.14 -1.84
N SER A 14 -13.42 9.28 -1.50
CA SER A 14 -12.86 10.60 -1.85
C SER A 14 -11.61 10.95 -1.02
N ILE A 15 -11.45 10.34 0.16
CA ILE A 15 -10.29 10.54 1.05
C ILE A 15 -9.91 9.21 1.69
N ILE A 16 -8.76 8.66 1.30
CA ILE A 16 -8.15 7.50 1.95
C ILE A 16 -7.31 7.98 3.13
N GLN A 17 -7.64 7.57 4.36
CA GLN A 17 -6.77 7.76 5.51
C GLN A 17 -5.80 6.59 5.60
N LEU A 18 -4.50 6.86 5.62
CA LEU A 18 -3.49 5.81 5.58
C LEU A 18 -3.62 4.85 6.79
N ARG A 19 -4.02 5.41 7.94
CA ARG A 19 -4.25 4.66 9.18
C ARG A 19 -5.45 3.71 9.13
N ASP A 20 -6.41 3.90 8.21
CA ASP A 20 -7.54 2.97 8.10
C ASP A 20 -7.12 1.58 7.63
N ALA A 21 -5.98 1.45 6.94
CA ALA A 21 -5.39 0.16 6.61
C ALA A 21 -4.97 -0.66 7.85
N ASN A 22 -4.93 -0.08 9.06
CA ASN A 22 -4.73 -0.84 10.30
C ASN A 22 -5.96 -1.69 10.66
N LYS A 23 -7.14 -1.40 10.11
CA LYS A 23 -8.37 -2.17 10.35
C LYS A 23 -8.53 -3.24 9.27
N CYS A 24 -8.56 -4.52 9.66
CA CYS A 24 -8.61 -5.64 8.70
C CYS A 24 -9.74 -5.52 7.66
N ALA A 25 -10.93 -5.05 8.06
CA ALA A 25 -12.06 -4.87 7.14
C ALA A 25 -11.81 -3.77 6.09
N ALA A 26 -11.24 -2.64 6.51
CA ALA A 26 -10.92 -1.53 5.60
C ALA A 26 -9.76 -1.91 4.67
N ALA A 27 -8.70 -2.55 5.21
CA ALA A 27 -7.59 -3.06 4.42
C ALA A 27 -8.05 -4.00 3.29
N ARG A 28 -9.01 -4.89 3.59
CA ARG A 28 -9.62 -5.78 2.60
C ARG A 28 -10.27 -5.01 1.45
N VAL A 29 -11.10 -4.01 1.79
CA VAL A 29 -11.77 -3.17 0.81
C VAL A 29 -10.73 -2.45 -0.05
N LEU A 30 -9.77 -1.77 0.58
CA LEU A 30 -8.71 -1.02 -0.11
C LEU A 30 -7.93 -1.88 -1.11
N VAL A 31 -7.55 -3.12 -0.75
CA VAL A 31 -6.83 -4.01 -1.66
C VAL A 31 -7.73 -4.46 -2.81
N SER A 32 -8.99 -4.83 -2.53
CA SER A 32 -9.90 -5.37 -3.54
C SER A 32 -10.41 -4.34 -4.55
N THR A 33 -10.46 -3.06 -4.19
CA THR A 33 -10.97 -1.97 -5.05
C THR A 33 -9.88 -1.20 -5.77
N TYR A 34 -8.60 -1.53 -5.53
CA TYR A 34 -7.50 -0.82 -6.18
C TYR A 34 -7.28 -1.32 -7.61
N GLU A 35 -7.48 -0.42 -8.56
CA GLU A 35 -7.26 -0.67 -9.98
C GLU A 35 -5.80 -0.37 -10.36
N ILE A 36 -5.16 -1.32 -11.06
CA ILE A 36 -3.74 -1.24 -11.39
C ILE A 36 -3.56 -1.24 -12.91
N SER A 37 -3.08 -0.13 -13.44
CA SER A 37 -2.70 -0.02 -14.85
C SER A 37 -1.42 -0.80 -15.16
N ASP A 38 -1.22 -1.22 -16.40
CA ASP A 38 -0.04 -1.99 -16.80
C ASP A 38 1.30 -1.29 -16.46
N PRO A 39 1.46 0.04 -16.66
CA PRO A 39 2.68 0.73 -16.25
C PRO A 39 2.89 0.71 -14.73
N MET A 40 1.81 0.77 -13.94
CA MET A 40 1.90 0.67 -12.48
C MET A 40 2.25 -0.75 -12.06
N ALA A 41 1.65 -1.76 -12.70
CA ALA A 41 1.96 -3.16 -12.47
C ALA A 41 3.46 -3.42 -12.68
N GLN A 42 4.04 -2.88 -13.78
CA GLN A 42 5.47 -3.00 -14.03
C GLN A 42 6.33 -2.34 -12.94
N ARG A 43 5.96 -1.12 -12.50
CA ARG A 43 6.69 -0.45 -11.40
C ARG A 43 6.61 -1.24 -10.10
N LEU A 44 5.45 -1.84 -9.82
CA LEU A 44 5.28 -2.67 -8.63
C LEU A 44 6.18 -3.91 -8.68
N THR A 45 6.16 -4.62 -9.80
CA THR A 45 6.91 -5.89 -9.95
C THR A 45 8.42 -5.70 -10.07
N ASP A 46 8.86 -4.64 -10.75
CA ASP A 46 10.27 -4.49 -11.13
C ASP A 46 11.05 -3.54 -10.21
N LEU A 47 10.34 -2.71 -9.44
CA LEU A 47 10.98 -1.72 -8.55
C LEU A 47 10.49 -1.86 -7.11
N VAL A 48 9.18 -1.77 -6.86
CA VAL A 48 8.66 -1.68 -5.48
C VAL A 48 8.89 -2.96 -4.69
N PHE A 49 8.41 -4.11 -5.18
CA PHE A 49 8.57 -5.37 -4.44
C PHE A 49 10.02 -5.82 -4.33
N PRO A 50 10.87 -5.68 -5.37
CA PRO A 50 12.30 -5.87 -5.22
C PRO A 50 12.87 -5.01 -4.10
N GLN A 51 12.63 -3.70 -4.06
CA GLN A 51 13.22 -2.84 -3.01
C GLN A 51 12.73 -3.15 -1.58
N LEU A 52 11.59 -3.81 -1.44
CA LEU A 52 11.02 -4.16 -0.14
C LEU A 52 11.47 -5.54 0.36
N GLN A 53 11.57 -6.55 -0.51
CA GLN A 53 11.83 -7.94 -0.10
C GLN A 53 13.19 -8.15 0.59
N PHE A 54 13.28 -9.21 1.40
CA PHE A 54 14.48 -9.56 2.20
C PHE A 54 15.09 -10.94 1.89
N GLU A 55 14.54 -11.69 0.93
CA GLU A 55 15.05 -13.00 0.51
C GLU A 55 16.32 -12.91 -0.33
N THR A 56 16.36 -11.97 -1.25
CA THR A 56 17.52 -11.75 -2.13
C THR A 56 18.33 -10.58 -1.59
N PRO A 57 19.58 -10.81 -1.16
CA PRO A 57 20.45 -9.74 -0.68
C PRO A 57 20.70 -8.71 -1.77
N GLN A 58 20.46 -7.45 -1.46
CA GLN A 58 20.72 -6.31 -2.33
C GLN A 58 20.83 -5.02 -1.52
N ASP A 59 21.32 -3.96 -2.15
CA ASP A 59 21.39 -2.63 -1.56
C ASP A 59 20.02 -1.92 -1.61
N ASN A 60 19.06 -2.45 -0.84
CA ASN A 60 17.68 -1.96 -0.75
C ASN A 60 17.64 -0.48 -0.34
N LYS A 61 16.83 0.32 -1.04
CA LYS A 61 16.66 1.76 -0.82
C LYS A 61 15.23 2.09 -0.41
N GLY A 62 15.08 3.24 0.25
CA GLY A 62 13.76 3.81 0.51
C GLY A 62 13.04 4.17 -0.78
N LEU A 63 11.73 3.98 -0.80
CA LEU A 63 10.86 4.32 -1.94
C LEU A 63 10.13 5.63 -1.66
N LEU A 64 10.20 6.57 -2.60
CA LEU A 64 9.46 7.83 -2.55
C LEU A 64 8.40 7.86 -3.64
N ILE A 65 7.12 7.93 -3.25
CA ILE A 65 5.98 8.00 -4.17
C ILE A 65 5.55 9.45 -4.35
N VAL A 66 5.65 9.96 -5.58
CA VAL A 66 5.26 11.34 -5.94
C VAL A 66 4.12 11.30 -6.95
N GLY A 67 3.19 12.25 -6.85
CA GLY A 67 2.11 12.40 -7.81
C GLY A 67 1.06 13.42 -7.37
N ASN A 68 0.19 13.80 -8.30
CA ASN A 68 -0.78 14.88 -8.10
C ASN A 68 -1.89 14.51 -7.11
N TYR A 69 -2.59 15.52 -6.59
CA TYR A 69 -3.74 15.29 -5.72
C TYR A 69 -4.80 14.41 -6.43
N GLY A 70 -5.41 13.48 -5.70
CA GLY A 70 -6.45 12.60 -6.24
C GLY A 70 -5.98 11.42 -7.11
N THR A 71 -4.67 11.22 -7.32
CA THR A 71 -4.17 10.12 -8.18
C THR A 71 -3.97 8.78 -7.45
N GLY A 72 -4.65 8.56 -6.32
CA GLY A 72 -4.61 7.28 -5.60
C GLY A 72 -3.28 6.94 -4.91
N LYS A 73 -2.40 7.91 -4.61
CA LYS A 73 -1.11 7.66 -3.93
C LYS A 73 -1.26 7.01 -2.56
N SER A 74 -2.12 7.58 -1.71
CA SER A 74 -2.38 7.03 -0.37
C SER A 74 -3.07 5.67 -0.45
N HIS A 75 -3.90 5.46 -1.47
CA HIS A 75 -4.51 4.15 -1.75
C HIS A 75 -3.43 3.12 -2.10
N LEU A 76 -2.51 3.44 -3.03
CA LEU A 76 -1.36 2.61 -3.38
C LEU A 76 -0.51 2.26 -2.15
N MET A 77 -0.16 3.25 -1.34
CA MET A 77 0.60 3.03 -0.09
C MET A 77 -0.16 2.11 0.87
N SER A 78 -1.48 2.28 0.99
CA SER A 78 -2.32 1.43 1.83
C SER A 78 -2.35 0.00 1.32
N VAL A 79 -2.47 -0.22 0.01
CA VAL A 79 -2.47 -1.55 -0.60
C VAL A 79 -1.14 -2.26 -0.39
N VAL A 80 -0.03 -1.62 -0.75
CA VAL A 80 1.32 -2.22 -0.61
C VAL A 80 1.59 -2.55 0.86
N SER A 81 1.30 -1.61 1.76
CA SER A 81 1.54 -1.80 3.19
C SER A 81 0.62 -2.86 3.81
N ALA A 82 -0.65 -2.93 3.42
CA ALA A 82 -1.58 -3.96 3.90
C ALA A 82 -1.18 -5.37 3.45
N ILE A 83 -0.74 -5.53 2.20
CA ILE A 83 -0.25 -6.82 1.70
C ILE A 83 1.04 -7.22 2.43
N ALA A 84 1.96 -6.28 2.60
CA ALA A 84 3.21 -6.52 3.33
C ALA A 84 2.96 -7.00 4.77
N GLU A 85 1.90 -6.49 5.42
CA GLU A 85 1.50 -6.83 6.78
C GLU A 85 0.68 -8.13 6.88
N ASN A 86 -0.18 -8.42 5.90
CA ASN A 86 -1.12 -9.54 5.96
C ASN A 86 -1.19 -10.30 4.64
N GLU A 87 -0.66 -11.52 4.64
CA GLU A 87 -0.62 -12.40 3.47
C GLU A 87 -2.01 -12.75 2.90
N ALA A 88 -3.05 -12.79 3.76
CA ALA A 88 -4.40 -13.15 3.34
C ALA A 88 -5.04 -12.09 2.41
N LEU A 89 -4.43 -10.90 2.31
CA LEU A 89 -4.86 -9.84 1.41
C LEU A 89 -4.26 -9.94 0.01
N ALA A 90 -3.11 -10.62 -0.16
CA ALA A 90 -2.47 -10.74 -1.47
C ALA A 90 -3.41 -11.32 -2.56
N PRO A 91 -4.23 -12.36 -2.29
CA PRO A 91 -5.16 -12.89 -3.30
C PRO A 91 -6.21 -11.90 -3.82
N LEU A 92 -6.46 -10.81 -3.10
CA LEU A 92 -7.47 -9.80 -3.45
C LEU A 92 -6.97 -8.77 -4.46
N VAL A 93 -5.66 -8.75 -4.75
CA VAL A 93 -5.08 -7.84 -5.76
C VAL A 93 -5.66 -8.14 -7.13
N THR A 94 -6.24 -7.14 -7.77
CA THR A 94 -6.97 -7.25 -9.04
C THR A 94 -6.07 -7.70 -10.20
N ASN A 95 -4.86 -7.16 -10.30
CA ASN A 95 -3.91 -7.50 -11.36
C ASN A 95 -3.12 -8.80 -11.03
N ALA A 96 -3.22 -9.81 -11.91
CA ALA A 96 -2.61 -11.12 -11.70
C ALA A 96 -1.09 -11.09 -11.59
N LYS A 97 -0.40 -10.28 -12.42
CA LYS A 97 1.07 -10.15 -12.38
C LYS A 97 1.53 -9.56 -11.06
N VAL A 98 0.83 -8.54 -10.57
CA VAL A 98 1.12 -7.93 -9.27
C VAL A 98 0.84 -8.90 -8.13
N ARG A 99 -0.29 -9.64 -8.20
CA ARG A 99 -0.66 -10.64 -7.20
C ARG A 99 0.43 -11.70 -7.02
N GLU A 100 0.95 -12.23 -8.12
CA GLU A 100 2.03 -13.23 -8.10
C GLU A 100 3.32 -12.64 -7.51
N SER A 101 3.73 -11.46 -7.98
CA SER A 101 4.97 -10.81 -7.53
C SER A 101 4.92 -10.36 -6.06
N ALA A 102 3.73 -9.99 -5.57
CA ALA A 102 3.52 -9.57 -4.18
C ALA A 102 3.79 -10.68 -3.16
N ALA A 103 3.83 -11.95 -3.55
CA ALA A 103 4.18 -13.07 -2.68
C ALA A 103 5.54 -12.89 -1.98
N SER A 104 6.47 -12.18 -2.62
CA SER A 104 7.80 -11.88 -2.06
C SER A 104 7.76 -11.02 -0.78
N ILE A 105 6.69 -10.24 -0.59
CA ILE A 105 6.52 -9.32 0.55
C ILE A 105 5.34 -9.68 1.46
N ALA A 106 4.40 -10.50 0.99
CA ALA A 106 3.10 -10.72 1.62
C ALA A 106 3.22 -11.28 3.05
N GLY A 107 2.67 -10.57 4.04
CA GLY A 107 2.67 -10.99 5.45
C GLY A 107 4.05 -11.02 6.13
N ARG A 108 5.08 -10.40 5.54
CA ARG A 108 6.47 -10.49 6.02
C ARG A 108 6.92 -9.30 6.86
N PHE A 109 6.06 -8.29 7.05
CA PHE A 109 6.42 -7.03 7.65
C PHE A 109 5.53 -6.72 8.85
N LYS A 110 6.13 -6.14 9.88
CA LYS A 110 5.41 -5.25 10.79
C LYS A 110 5.38 -3.87 10.16
N VAL A 111 4.18 -3.29 10.02
CA VAL A 111 4.01 -2.04 9.29
C VAL A 111 3.64 -0.92 10.25
N LEU A 112 4.41 0.16 10.21
CA LEU A 112 4.13 1.39 10.93
C LEU A 112 3.68 2.48 9.96
N ARG A 113 2.48 3.01 10.14
CA ARG A 113 1.86 4.02 9.27
C ARG A 113 1.85 5.38 9.96
N ILE A 114 2.69 6.30 9.50
CA ILE A 114 2.90 7.62 10.10
C ILE A 114 2.40 8.68 9.12
N GLU A 115 1.67 9.67 9.64
CA GLU A 115 1.30 10.88 8.91
C GLU A 115 2.12 12.05 9.47
N ILE A 116 2.81 12.77 8.58
CA ILE A 116 3.63 13.91 8.94
C ILE A 116 2.82 15.18 8.71
N GLY A 117 2.39 15.82 9.80
CA GLY A 117 1.69 17.10 9.77
C GLY A 117 2.65 18.30 9.63
N ALA A 118 2.12 19.51 9.83
CA ALA A 118 2.93 20.71 9.95
C ALA A 118 3.66 20.69 11.32
N VAL A 119 4.83 20.09 11.36
CA VAL A 119 5.66 19.96 12.58
C VAL A 119 7.02 20.60 12.36
N THR A 120 7.58 21.20 13.41
CA THR A 120 8.94 21.76 13.42
C THR A 120 10.02 20.70 13.68
N MET A 121 9.61 19.46 13.96
CA MET A 121 10.51 18.34 14.22
C MET A 121 11.22 17.86 12.96
N SER A 122 12.44 17.36 13.10
CA SER A 122 13.18 16.78 11.98
C SER A 122 12.58 15.44 11.55
N LEU A 123 12.75 15.06 10.28
CA LEU A 123 12.30 13.75 9.77
C LEU A 123 12.90 12.59 10.59
N ARG A 124 14.16 12.72 11.01
CA ARG A 124 14.84 11.74 11.86
C ARG A 124 14.05 11.53 13.14
N ASP A 125 13.74 12.62 13.86
CA ASP A 125 13.07 12.54 15.15
C ASP A 125 11.66 11.97 15.02
N ILE A 126 10.94 12.35 13.96
CA ILE A 126 9.61 11.81 13.67
C ILE A 126 9.68 10.28 13.50
N ILE A 127 10.64 9.79 12.69
CA ILE A 127 10.79 8.36 12.43
C ILE A 127 11.22 7.63 13.70
N THR A 128 12.26 8.09 14.39
CA THR A 128 12.80 7.38 15.56
C THR A 128 11.80 7.34 16.71
N THR A 129 11.10 8.45 16.96
CA THR A 129 10.05 8.50 18.01
C THR A 129 8.90 7.55 17.67
N SER A 130 8.45 7.55 16.42
CA SER A 130 7.35 6.67 16.00
C SER A 130 7.73 5.19 16.12
N ILE A 131 8.98 4.83 15.79
CA ILE A 131 9.46 3.45 15.95
C ILE A 131 9.53 3.07 17.43
N GLU A 132 10.06 3.95 18.28
CA GLU A 132 10.14 3.73 19.72
C GLU A 132 8.74 3.49 20.32
N GLU A 133 7.78 4.35 20.03
CA GLU A 133 6.39 4.20 20.49
C GLU A 133 5.72 2.91 20.00
N ALA A 134 6.08 2.41 18.82
CA ALA A 134 5.50 1.20 18.24
C ALA A 134 6.16 -0.11 18.73
N MET A 135 7.34 -0.02 19.34
CA MET A 135 8.12 -1.18 19.80
C MET A 135 8.05 -1.42 21.31
N VAL A 136 7.44 -0.50 22.06
CA VAL A 136 7.12 -0.63 23.49
C VAL A 136 5.75 -1.28 23.67
#